data_AF-A0A8J5JPG6-F1
#
_entry.id   AF-A0A8J5JPG6-F1
#
_cell.length_a   1.000
_cell.length_b   1.000
_cell.length_c   1.000
_cell.angle_alpha   90.00
_cell.angle_beta   90.00
_cell.angle_gamma   90.00
#
_symmetry.space_group_name_H-M   'P 1'
#
loop_
_entity.id
_entity.type
_entity.pdbx_description
1 polymer ?
#
loop_
_entity_poly.entity_id
_entity_poly.type
_entity_poly.pdbx_seq_one_letter_code
_entity_poly.pdbx_strand_id
1 'polypeptide(L)'
;MVQCTFTTNFIPAARMFDMFDVGVMECVRWRLMCVTQIQNGGATQPSSQTFTLRPQVLARRSCSKGSKEVLVRWCPPGVLADEWVELDQLEESRSVPLEQLSPEAKQAVTQLCFPSLARPQKHRRKCPSCPKSLSLDISKAV
;
A
#
# COMPACT_ATOMS: atom_id res chain seq x y z
N MET A 1 60.96 -37.75 10.18
CA MET A 1 59.49 -37.54 10.23
C MET A 1 59.24 -36.29 11.04
N VAL A 2 58.98 -35.15 10.39
CA VAL A 2 58.63 -33.90 11.08
C VAL A 2 57.11 -33.74 10.93
N GLN A 3 56.37 -33.99 12.00
CA GLN A 3 54.93 -33.71 12.02
C GLN A 3 54.73 -32.23 12.30
N CYS A 4 54.38 -31.47 11.28
CA CYS A 4 53.87 -30.11 11.44
C CYS A 4 52.45 -30.18 12.00
N THR A 5 52.29 -29.93 13.30
CA THR A 5 50.98 -29.64 13.90
C THR A 5 50.62 -28.18 13.57
N PHE A 6 49.93 -27.99 12.45
CA PHE A 6 49.33 -26.70 12.12
C PHE A 6 48.16 -26.47 13.09
N THR A 7 48.44 -25.80 14.21
CA THR A 7 47.40 -25.24 15.06
C THR A 7 46.73 -24.12 14.26
N THR A 8 45.68 -24.47 13.52
CA THR A 8 44.74 -23.48 13.01
C THR A 8 44.10 -22.82 14.22
N ASN A 9 44.63 -21.66 14.60
CA ASN A 9 43.85 -20.67 15.29
C ASN A 9 42.63 -20.37 14.41
N PHE A 10 41.53 -21.08 14.66
CA PHE A 10 40.23 -20.74 14.11
C PHE A 10 39.83 -19.44 14.80
N ILE A 11 40.30 -18.31 14.26
CA ILE A 11 39.74 -17.01 14.56
C ILE A 11 38.32 -17.09 14.03
N PRO A 12 37.26 -17.15 14.86
CA PRO A 12 35.92 -17.04 14.34
C PRO A 12 35.89 -15.68 13.64
N ALA A 13 35.63 -15.68 12.34
CA ALA A 13 35.37 -14.46 11.60
C ALA A 13 34.36 -13.68 12.44
N ALA A 14 34.81 -12.57 13.03
CA ALA A 14 34.01 -11.75 13.92
C ALA A 14 32.68 -11.55 13.21
N ARG A 15 31.59 -12.04 13.81
CA ARG A 15 30.26 -12.05 13.22
C ARG A 15 30.00 -10.64 12.71
N MET A 16 30.18 -10.42 11.41
CA MET A 16 29.99 -9.11 10.81
C MET A 16 28.57 -8.75 11.18
N PHE A 17 28.41 -7.67 11.94
CA PHE A 17 27.12 -7.24 12.43
C PHE A 17 26.26 -6.98 11.20
N ASP A 18 25.34 -7.90 10.91
CA ASP A 18 24.43 -7.74 9.79
C ASP A 18 23.52 -6.57 10.13
N MET A 19 23.45 -5.59 9.24
CA MET A 19 22.53 -4.46 9.38
C MET A 19 21.07 -4.94 9.38
N PHE A 20 20.80 -6.10 8.76
CA PHE A 20 19.48 -6.70 8.70
C PHE A 20 19.30 -7.72 9.82
N ASP A 21 18.64 -7.30 10.89
CA ASP A 21 18.21 -8.22 11.94
C ASP A 21 16.87 -8.92 11.58
N VAL A 22 16.51 -9.90 12.40
CA VAL A 22 15.26 -10.66 12.25
C VAL A 22 14.02 -9.76 12.35
N GLY A 23 14.07 -8.70 13.15
CA GLY A 23 12.96 -7.75 13.30
C GLY A 23 12.74 -6.91 12.04
N VAL A 24 13.82 -6.44 11.41
CA VAL A 24 13.79 -5.74 10.12
C VAL A 24 13.22 -6.65 9.05
N MET A 25 13.70 -7.90 8.98
CA MET A 25 13.22 -8.87 8.00
C MET A 25 11.76 -9.26 8.19
N GLU A 26 11.30 -9.39 9.44
CA GLU A 26 9.89 -9.67 9.74
C GLU A 26 8.99 -8.49 9.35
N CYS A 27 9.45 -7.25 9.60
CA CYS A 27 8.75 -6.06 9.13
C CYS A 27 8.66 -6.01 7.60
N VAL A 28 9.76 -6.33 6.89
CA VAL A 28 9.78 -6.39 5.42
C VAL A 28 8.80 -7.46 4.92
N ARG A 29 8.83 -8.66 5.51
CA ARG A 29 7.92 -9.76 5.18
C ARG A 29 6.47 -9.35 5.36
N TRP A 30 6.12 -8.82 6.53
CA TRP A 30 4.75 -8.38 6.83
C TRP A 30 4.29 -7.31 5.84
N ARG A 31 5.13 -6.31 5.53
CA ARG A 31 4.81 -5.27 4.54
C ARG A 31 4.58 -5.86 3.15
N LEU A 32 5.46 -6.75 2.69
CA LEU A 32 5.30 -7.41 1.39
C LEU A 32 4.00 -8.22 1.35
N MET A 33 3.63 -8.91 2.41
CA MET A 33 2.35 -9.62 2.51
C MET A 33 1.15 -8.66 2.42
N CYS A 34 1.20 -7.51 3.10
CA CYS A 34 0.14 -6.51 2.97
C CYS A 34 0.05 -5.96 1.54
N VAL A 35 1.19 -5.70 0.89
CA VAL A 35 1.23 -5.22 -0.49
C VAL A 35 0.65 -6.25 -1.46
N THR A 36 1.07 -7.52 -1.37
CA THR A 36 0.54 -8.58 -2.24
C THR A 36 -0.97 -8.79 -2.04
N GLN A 37 -1.46 -8.63 -0.81
CA GLN A 37 -2.90 -8.64 -0.54
C GLN A 37 -3.62 -7.49 -1.25
N ILE A 38 -3.03 -6.29 -1.30
CA ILE A 38 -3.62 -5.13 -1.98
C ILE A 38 -3.54 -5.27 -3.50
N GLN A 39 -2.41 -5.74 -4.05
CA GLN A 39 -2.19 -5.86 -5.49
C GLN A 39 -3.01 -7.00 -6.12
N ASN A 40 -3.07 -8.14 -5.45
CA ASN A 40 -3.61 -9.38 -6.03
C ASN A 40 -4.83 -9.90 -5.27
N GLY A 41 -5.30 -9.17 -4.26
CA GLY A 41 -6.43 -9.59 -3.43
C GLY A 41 -6.18 -10.92 -2.71
N GLY A 42 -4.91 -11.26 -2.44
CA GLY A 42 -4.48 -12.50 -1.80
C GLY A 42 -4.24 -13.69 -2.72
N ALA A 43 -4.40 -13.54 -4.04
CA ALA A 43 -4.10 -14.59 -4.99
C ALA A 43 -2.61 -14.57 -5.40
N THR A 44 -2.00 -15.76 -5.48
CA THR A 44 -0.66 -15.93 -6.05
C THR A 44 -0.77 -15.79 -7.57
N GLN A 45 -0.48 -14.60 -8.10
CA GLN A 45 -0.48 -14.36 -9.55
C GLN A 45 0.72 -15.06 -10.22
N PRO A 46 0.56 -15.55 -11.45
CA PRO A 46 1.60 -16.29 -12.16
C PRO A 46 2.74 -15.40 -12.68
N SER A 47 2.56 -14.08 -12.74
CA SER A 47 3.58 -13.13 -13.20
C SER A 47 3.77 -11.98 -12.22
N SER A 48 5.02 -11.73 -11.83
CA SER A 48 5.41 -10.72 -10.84
C SER A 48 5.26 -9.26 -11.31
N GLN A 49 4.87 -9.04 -12.57
CA GLN A 49 4.85 -7.73 -13.21
C GLN A 49 3.46 -7.26 -13.62
N THR A 50 2.40 -7.91 -13.14
CA THR A 50 1.01 -7.51 -13.40
C THR A 50 0.34 -7.01 -12.13
N PHE A 51 -0.57 -6.07 -12.29
CA PHE A 51 -1.36 -5.49 -11.22
C PHE A 51 -2.84 -5.79 -11.49
N THR A 52 -3.49 -6.47 -10.56
CA THR A 52 -4.88 -6.91 -10.73
C THR A 52 -5.84 -5.91 -10.10
N LEU A 53 -6.82 -5.47 -10.88
CA LEU A 53 -7.84 -4.52 -10.48
C LEU A 53 -9.19 -5.21 -10.42
N ARG A 54 -10.02 -4.81 -9.45
CA ARG A 54 -11.39 -5.29 -9.31
C ARG A 54 -12.37 -4.17 -9.66
N PRO A 55 -13.45 -4.46 -10.40
CA PRO A 55 -14.46 -3.46 -10.71
C PRO A 55 -15.27 -3.13 -9.46
N GLN A 56 -15.52 -1.84 -9.25
CA GLN A 56 -16.47 -1.32 -8.29
C GLN A 56 -17.54 -0.54 -9.06
N VAL A 57 -18.79 -1.02 -9.00
CA VAL A 57 -19.91 -0.39 -9.68
C VAL A 57 -20.31 0.89 -8.95
N LEU A 58 -20.24 2.03 -9.65
CA LEU A 58 -20.65 3.33 -9.12
C LEU A 58 -22.06 3.72 -9.52
N ALA A 59 -22.42 3.50 -10.79
CA ALA A 59 -23.71 3.90 -11.35
C ALA A 59 -24.16 2.95 -12.44
N ARG A 60 -25.46 2.92 -12.73
CA ARG A 60 -26.05 2.13 -13.81
C ARG A 60 -26.95 3.05 -14.63
N ARG A 61 -26.87 2.95 -15.96
CA ARG A 61 -27.75 3.67 -16.88
C ARG A 61 -28.33 2.73 -17.92
N SER A 62 -29.55 3.01 -18.36
CA SER A 62 -30.17 2.34 -19.49
C SER A 62 -30.13 3.28 -20.69
N CYS A 63 -29.49 2.85 -21.78
CA CYS A 63 -29.47 3.59 -23.03
C CYS A 63 -30.78 3.36 -23.81
N SER A 64 -31.13 4.28 -24.71
CA SER A 64 -32.35 4.22 -25.52
C SER A 64 -32.45 2.99 -26.42
N LYS A 65 -31.33 2.32 -26.70
CA LYS A 65 -31.26 1.05 -27.45
C LYS A 65 -31.50 -0.20 -26.60
N GLY A 66 -31.84 -0.05 -25.32
CA GLY A 66 -32.05 -1.17 -24.39
C GLY A 66 -30.76 -1.74 -23.78
N SER A 67 -29.58 -1.22 -24.16
CA SER A 67 -28.32 -1.58 -23.53
C SER A 67 -28.24 -1.02 -22.10
N LYS A 68 -27.81 -1.87 -21.16
CA LYS A 68 -27.57 -1.49 -19.77
C LYS A 68 -26.07 -1.29 -19.60
N GLU A 69 -25.69 -0.06 -19.28
CA GLU A 69 -24.30 0.32 -19.06
C GLU A 69 -24.09 0.61 -17.58
N VAL A 70 -22.89 0.32 -17.12
CA VAL A 70 -22.47 0.45 -15.73
C VAL A 70 -21.19 1.28 -15.68
N LEU A 71 -21.19 2.30 -14.84
CA LEU A 71 -19.97 3.05 -14.55
C LEU A 71 -19.15 2.25 -13.56
N VAL A 72 -17.98 1.82 -14.00
CA VAL A 72 -17.04 1.02 -13.22
C VAL A 72 -15.88 1.90 -12.78
N ARG A 73 -15.61 1.88 -11.49
CA ARG A 73 -14.34 2.34 -10.92
C ARG A 73 -13.46 1.15 -10.63
N TRP A 74 -12.23 1.18 -11.10
CA TRP A 74 -11.29 0.11 -10.82
C TRP A 74 -10.64 0.32 -9.43
N CYS A 75 -10.66 -0.73 -8.60
CA CYS A 75 -10.02 -0.76 -7.30
C CYS A 75 -8.73 -1.60 -7.33
N PRO A 76 -7.62 -1.12 -6.74
CA PRO A 76 -7.42 0.18 -6.08
C PRO A 76 -7.56 1.43 -7.00
N PRO A 77 -8.03 2.58 -6.46
CA PRO A 77 -8.31 3.77 -7.26
C PRO A 77 -7.03 4.46 -7.76
N GLY A 78 -7.14 5.15 -8.90
CA GLY A 78 -6.04 5.93 -9.48
C GLY A 78 -5.09 5.13 -10.38
N VAL A 79 -5.33 3.84 -10.59
CA VAL A 79 -4.55 2.99 -11.51
C VAL A 79 -5.16 2.98 -12.92
N LEU A 80 -6.48 2.84 -13.01
CA LEU A 80 -7.25 2.97 -14.24
C LEU A 80 -8.32 4.05 -14.07
N ALA A 81 -8.71 4.69 -15.17
CA ALA A 81 -9.80 5.66 -15.20
C ALA A 81 -11.16 4.98 -15.07
N ASP A 82 -12.15 5.72 -14.56
CA ASP A 82 -13.53 5.25 -14.48
C ASP A 82 -14.13 5.17 -15.90
N GLU A 83 -14.74 4.04 -16.26
CA GLU A 83 -15.25 3.79 -17.61
C GLU A 83 -16.68 3.23 -17.58
N TRP A 84 -17.46 3.53 -18.63
CA TRP A 84 -18.78 2.94 -18.82
C TRP A 84 -18.62 1.62 -19.57
N VAL A 85 -18.97 0.52 -18.92
CA VAL A 85 -18.92 -0.84 -19.48
C VAL A 85 -20.33 -1.36 -19.63
N GLU A 86 -20.62 -2.10 -20.69
CA GLU A 86 -21.88 -2.82 -20.80
C GLU A 86 -21.97 -3.89 -19.72
N LEU A 87 -23.17 -4.09 -19.16
CA LEU A 87 -23.38 -5.05 -18.07
C LEU A 87 -22.94 -6.47 -18.45
N ASP A 88 -23.08 -6.84 -19.73
CA ASP A 88 -22.74 -8.17 -20.25
C ASP A 88 -21.23 -8.35 -20.48
N GLN A 89 -20.47 -7.25 -20.56
CA GLN A 89 -19.02 -7.26 -20.80
C GLN A 89 -18.22 -6.98 -19.51
N LEU A 90 -18.88 -6.94 -18.36
CA LEU A 90 -18.23 -6.63 -17.09
C LEU A 90 -17.31 -7.78 -16.66
N GLU A 91 -15.99 -7.57 -16.75
CA GLU A 91 -14.98 -8.49 -16.24
C GLU A 91 -14.92 -8.46 -14.71
N GLU A 92 -14.80 -9.62 -14.05
CA GLU A 92 -14.65 -9.71 -12.59
C GLU A 92 -13.30 -9.15 -12.09
N SER A 93 -12.28 -9.20 -12.92
CA SER A 93 -10.94 -8.68 -12.61
C SER A 93 -10.17 -8.37 -13.88
N ARG A 94 -9.46 -7.24 -13.88
CA ARG A 94 -8.63 -6.79 -15.00
C ARG A 94 -7.17 -6.72 -14.57
N SER A 95 -6.31 -7.48 -15.23
CA SER A 95 -4.87 -7.49 -14.95
C SER A 95 -4.12 -6.62 -15.96
N VAL A 96 -3.36 -5.64 -15.46
CA VAL A 96 -2.61 -4.70 -16.30
C VAL A 96 -1.10 -4.85 -16.02
N PRO A 97 -0.25 -4.98 -17.05
CA PRO A 97 1.20 -4.97 -16.87
C PRO A 97 1.68 -3.64 -16.27
N LEU A 98 2.57 -3.70 -15.28
CA LEU A 98 3.13 -2.52 -14.62
C LEU A 98 3.86 -1.59 -15.59
N GLU A 99 4.44 -2.15 -16.66
CA GLU A 99 5.15 -1.39 -17.70
C GLU A 99 4.22 -0.45 -18.47
N GLN A 100 3.00 -0.92 -18.76
CA GLN A 100 2.00 -0.22 -19.56
C GLN A 100 1.21 0.83 -18.77
N LEU A 101 1.40 0.90 -17.44
CA LEU A 101 0.76 1.90 -16.61
C LEU A 101 1.26 3.31 -16.92
N SER A 102 0.32 4.27 -16.88
CA SER A 102 0.63 5.69 -16.96
C SER A 102 1.55 6.12 -15.81
N PRO A 103 2.34 7.19 -15.95
CA PRO A 103 3.23 7.65 -14.88
C PRO A 103 2.46 8.01 -13.60
N GLU A 104 1.25 8.56 -13.73
CA GLU A 104 0.36 8.85 -12.60
C GLU A 104 -0.12 7.56 -11.91
N ALA A 105 -0.51 6.55 -12.69
CA ALA A 105 -0.90 5.25 -12.16
C ALA A 105 0.26 4.55 -11.44
N LYS A 106 1.48 4.61 -11.99
CA LYS A 106 2.70 4.10 -11.34
C LYS A 106 2.97 4.79 -10.00
N GLN A 107 2.75 6.10 -9.94
CA GLN A 107 2.85 6.86 -8.70
C GLN A 107 1.77 6.46 -7.69
N ALA A 108 0.52 6.27 -8.12
CA ALA A 108 -0.56 5.77 -7.27
C ALA A 108 -0.25 4.38 -6.70
N VAL A 109 0.18 3.44 -7.56
CA VAL A 109 0.62 2.10 -7.14
C VAL A 109 1.77 2.19 -6.14
N THR A 110 2.75 3.05 -6.37
CA THR A 110 3.90 3.23 -5.47
C THR A 110 3.45 3.73 -4.10
N GLN A 111 2.50 4.67 -4.03
CA GLN A 111 1.95 5.18 -2.76
C GLN A 111 1.15 4.10 -2.02
N LEU A 112 0.41 3.27 -2.75
CA LEU A 112 -0.35 2.15 -2.19
C LEU A 112 0.57 1.06 -1.63
N CYS A 113 1.65 0.75 -2.33
CA CYS A 113 2.60 -0.30 -1.94
C CYS A 113 3.56 0.18 -0.84
N PHE A 114 3.95 1.45 -0.88
CA PHE A 114 4.93 2.04 0.03
C PHE A 114 4.37 3.30 0.69
N PRO A 115 3.41 3.16 1.63
CA PRO A 115 2.79 4.31 2.28
C PRO A 115 3.78 5.18 3.05
N SER A 116 4.93 4.65 3.47
CA SER A 116 6.00 5.44 4.10
C SER A 116 6.72 6.39 3.14
N LEU A 117 6.67 6.12 1.82
CA LEU A 117 7.20 7.01 0.77
C LEU A 117 6.16 8.05 0.35
N ALA A 118 4.87 7.83 0.65
CA ALA A 118 3.87 8.85 0.48
C ALA A 118 4.25 10.02 1.38
N ARG A 119 4.41 11.22 0.80
CA ARG A 119 4.71 12.43 1.58
C ARG A 119 3.72 12.49 2.72
N PRO A 120 4.15 12.62 4.00
CA PRO A 120 3.23 12.82 5.08
C PRO A 120 2.42 14.06 4.76
N GLN A 121 1.17 13.87 4.34
CA GLN A 121 0.23 14.96 4.29
C GLN A 121 0.14 15.45 5.73
N LYS A 122 0.68 16.63 5.98
CA LYS A 122 0.49 17.34 7.25
C LYS A 122 -1.01 17.54 7.37
N HIS A 123 -1.70 16.56 7.95
CA HIS A 123 -3.02 16.75 8.50
C HIS A 123 -2.81 17.81 9.58
N ARG A 124 -3.08 19.06 9.22
CA ARG A 124 -3.16 20.17 10.15
C ARG A 124 -4.33 19.84 11.06
N ARG A 125 -4.09 19.02 12.08
CA ARG A 125 -4.95 18.95 13.26
C ARG A 125 -4.93 20.37 13.79
N LYS A 126 -5.97 21.15 13.48
CA LYS A 126 -6.27 22.33 14.30
C LYS A 126 -6.51 21.75 15.67
N CYS A 127 -5.56 21.91 16.58
CA CYS A 127 -5.83 21.71 18.00
C CYS A 127 -7.09 22.54 18.29
N PRO A 128 -8.19 21.95 18.80
CA PRO A 128 -9.26 22.77 19.35
C PRO A 128 -8.58 23.67 20.37
N SER A 129 -8.67 24.98 20.14
CA SER A 129 -8.08 26.00 21.00
C SER A 129 -8.45 25.69 22.44
N CYS A 130 -7.46 25.57 23.32
CA CYS A 130 -7.69 25.51 24.76
C CYS A 130 -8.66 26.65 25.12
N PRO A 131 -9.82 26.38 25.73
CA PRO A 131 -10.67 27.46 26.20
C PRO A 131 -9.86 28.26 27.23
N LYS A 132 -9.82 29.58 27.03
CA LYS A 132 -9.17 30.53 27.93
C LYS A 132 -9.69 30.25 29.35
N SER A 133 -8.76 30.05 30.27
CA SER A 133 -9.02 29.86 31.71
C SER A 133 -10.09 30.85 32.18
N LEU A 134 -11.21 30.33 32.68
CA LEU A 134 -12.18 31.13 33.44
C LEU A 134 -11.46 31.61 34.70
N SER A 135 -11.35 32.94 34.84
CA SER A 135 -10.90 33.58 36.07
C SER A 135 -11.89 33.23 37.18
N LEU A 136 -11.41 32.53 38.21
CA LEU A 136 -12.12 32.34 39.47
C LEU A 136 -12.12 33.69 40.19
N ASP A 137 -13.22 34.43 40.07
CA ASP A 137 -13.50 35.56 40.94
C ASP A 137 -13.78 35.02 42.35
N ILE A 138 -12.76 35.11 43.21
CA ILE A 138 -12.91 34.91 44.66
C ILE A 138 -13.58 36.18 45.20
N SER A 139 -14.91 36.20 45.17
CA SER A 139 -15.69 37.19 45.88
C SER A 139 -16.40 36.56 47.08
N LYS A 140 -15.94 36.96 48.28
CA LYS A 140 -16.64 37.02 49.56
C LYS A 140 -17.21 35.71 50.13
N ALA A 141 -16.45 35.14 51.06
CA ALA A 141 -17.03 34.51 52.24
C ALA A 141 -16.33 35.08 53.48
N VAL A 142 -17.17 35.39 54.49
CA VAL A 142 -16.91 36.01 55.80
C VAL A 142 -17.00 37.53 55.82
#